data_AF-K2F1R7-F1
#
_entry.id   AF-K2F1R7-F1
#
_cell.length_a   1.000
_cell.length_b   1.000
_cell.length_c   1.000
_cell.angle_alpha   90.00
_cell.angle_beta   90.00
_cell.angle_gamma   90.00
#
_symmetry.space_group_name_H-M   'P 1'
#
loop_
_entity.id
_entity.type
_entity.pdbx_description
1 polymer ?
#
loop_
_entity_poly.entity_id
_entity_poly.type
_entity_poly.pdbx_seq_one_letter_code
_entity_poly.pdbx_strand_id
1 'polypeptide(L)'
;MNTQFGFNENNESFFQKRRAFTLIELLIVIAIIGILAGAVLVSTSSARVKAVDSSATQSVRSAAPAFYSCLISGAAISTADGANPTEGTSICGGSEKWPTLAGSWSIINIWYNANKGFYWIRAWNGIPMGTPGAKFFNCDYADGSYGIDGAIGNESFKCTKTDGASVVSSF
;
A
#
# COMPACT_ATOMS: atom_id res chain seq x y z
N MET A 1 -2.21 22.29 -93.04
CA MET A 1 -3.22 21.60 -92.23
C MET A 1 -2.80 21.71 -90.77
N ASN A 2 -3.63 22.42 -89.99
CA ASN A 2 -3.52 22.54 -88.54
C ASN A 2 -3.74 21.19 -87.87
N THR A 3 -3.04 20.96 -86.76
CA THR A 3 -3.65 20.45 -85.53
C THR A 3 -2.79 20.87 -84.33
N GLN A 4 -3.24 21.92 -83.63
CA GLN A 4 -2.82 22.18 -82.26
C GLN A 4 -3.48 21.13 -81.35
N PHE A 5 -2.67 20.30 -80.71
CA PHE A 5 -3.12 19.48 -79.57
C PHE A 5 -2.76 20.23 -78.29
N GLY A 6 -3.74 21.00 -77.79
CA GLY A 6 -3.66 21.62 -76.47
C GLY A 6 -3.88 20.55 -75.39
N PHE A 7 -2.90 20.38 -74.51
CA PHE A 7 -3.13 19.76 -73.20
C PHE A 7 -3.34 20.87 -72.18
N ASN A 8 -4.55 20.84 -71.64
CA ASN A 8 -5.16 21.70 -70.64
C ASN A 8 -4.30 21.90 -69.38
N GLU A 9 -3.98 23.16 -69.04
CA GLU A 9 -3.47 23.59 -67.73
C GLU A 9 -4.60 23.53 -66.69
N ASN A 10 -4.73 22.40 -65.98
CA ASN A 10 -5.50 22.32 -64.75
C ASN A 10 -4.65 21.66 -63.66
N ASN A 11 -3.63 22.37 -63.17
CA ASN A 11 -3.01 22.04 -61.88
C ASN A 11 -3.40 23.13 -60.87
N GLU A 12 -4.68 23.10 -60.49
CA GLU A 12 -5.19 23.80 -59.30
C GLU A 12 -4.42 23.28 -58.08
N SER A 13 -3.35 23.97 -57.70
CA SER A 13 -2.61 23.66 -56.49
C SER A 13 -3.54 23.88 -55.30
N PHE A 14 -4.04 22.77 -54.74
CA PHE A 14 -4.70 22.71 -53.45
C PHE A 14 -3.65 23.11 -52.38
N PHE A 15 -3.37 24.41 -52.25
CA PHE A 15 -2.77 24.95 -51.03
C PHE A 15 -3.84 24.82 -49.95
N GLN A 16 -3.91 23.60 -49.43
CA GLN A 16 -4.67 23.22 -48.26
C GLN A 16 -4.29 24.25 -47.18
N LYS A 17 -5.24 25.13 -46.86
CA LYS A 17 -5.08 26.18 -45.85
C LYS A 17 -4.67 25.50 -44.54
N ARG A 18 -3.36 25.41 -44.29
CA ARG A 18 -2.85 24.95 -43.00
C ARG A 18 -3.28 26.03 -42.01
N ARG A 19 -4.27 25.71 -41.18
CA ARG A 19 -4.69 26.57 -40.07
C ARG A 19 -3.46 26.74 -39.18
N ALA A 20 -2.87 27.94 -39.19
CA ALA A 20 -1.80 28.28 -38.27
C ALA A 20 -2.41 28.39 -36.87
N PHE A 21 -1.87 27.63 -35.92
CA PHE A 21 -2.24 27.74 -34.51
C PHE A 21 -1.85 29.14 -34.01
N THR A 22 -2.75 29.80 -33.31
CA THR A 22 -2.44 31.09 -32.70
C THR A 22 -1.57 30.88 -31.47
N LEU A 23 -0.66 31.81 -31.19
CA LEU A 23 0.19 31.75 -29.98
C LEU A 23 -0.66 31.76 -28.69
N ILE A 24 -1.81 32.41 -28.72
CA ILE A 24 -2.73 32.46 -27.59
C ILE A 24 -3.40 31.11 -27.31
N GLU A 25 -3.72 30.34 -28.36
CA GLU A 25 -4.25 28.98 -28.20
C GLU A 25 -3.24 28.06 -27.52
N LEU A 26 -1.95 28.19 -27.84
CA LEU A 26 -0.92 27.38 -27.17
C LEU A 26 -0.67 27.85 -25.74
N LEU A 27 -0.70 29.17 -25.51
CA LEU A 27 -0.50 29.78 -24.19
C LEU A 27 -1.60 29.41 -23.18
N ILE A 28 -2.86 29.43 -23.60
CA ILE A 28 -3.96 29.06 -22.70
C ILE A 28 -3.94 27.56 -22.36
N VAL A 29 -3.50 26.71 -23.30
CA VAL A 29 -3.42 25.26 -23.08
C VAL A 29 -2.39 24.92 -22.00
N ILE A 30 -1.19 25.49 -22.07
CA ILE A 30 -0.18 25.27 -21.02
C ILE A 30 -0.62 25.85 -19.67
N ALA A 31 -1.38 26.95 -19.68
CA ALA A 31 -1.94 27.54 -18.46
C ALA A 31 -2.95 26.59 -17.79
N ILE A 32 -3.86 26.00 -18.57
CA ILE A 32 -4.85 25.04 -18.05
C ILE A 32 -4.18 23.75 -17.58
N ILE A 33 -3.23 23.20 -18.35
CA ILE A 33 -2.47 22.00 -17.95
C ILE A 33 -1.72 22.27 -16.64
N GLY A 34 -1.15 23.46 -16.45
CA GLY A 34 -0.48 23.85 -15.21
C GLY A 34 -1.40 23.84 -13.99
N ILE A 35 -2.63 24.37 -14.13
CA ILE A 35 -3.64 24.37 -13.04
C ILE A 35 -4.06 22.94 -12.69
N LEU A 36 -4.38 22.12 -13.71
CA LEU A 36 -4.81 20.73 -13.51
C LEU A 36 -3.68 19.88 -12.91
N ALA A 37 -2.45 20.05 -13.39
CA ALA A 37 -1.28 19.34 -12.87
C ALA A 37 -0.97 19.72 -11.41
N GLY A 38 -1.14 20.99 -11.04
CA GLY A 38 -0.99 21.45 -9.66
C GLY A 38 -1.96 20.77 -8.70
N ALA A 39 -3.23 20.63 -9.07
CA ALA A 39 -4.24 19.96 -8.25
C ALA A 39 -3.97 18.45 -8.04
N VAL A 40 -3.45 17.77 -9.07
CA VAL A 40 -3.10 16.34 -9.01
C VAL A 40 -1.88 16.11 -8.09
N LEU A 41 -0.90 17.02 -8.09
CA LEU A 41 0.31 16.85 -7.27
C LEU A 41 0.01 16.83 -5.76
N VAL A 42 -0.88 17.71 -5.29
CA VAL A 42 -1.25 17.80 -3.86
C VAL A 42 -2.01 16.55 -3.40
N SER A 43 -2.91 16.02 -4.24
CA SER A 43 -3.70 14.84 -3.90
C SER A 43 -2.90 13.53 -3.93
N THR A 44 -1.90 13.42 -4.82
CA THR A 44 -1.08 12.20 -4.96
C THR A 44 -0.09 11.98 -3.82
N SER A 45 0.35 13.03 -3.11
CA SER A 45 1.25 12.90 -1.94
C SER A 45 0.58 12.13 -0.79
N SER A 46 -0.64 12.52 -0.42
CA SER A 46 -1.42 11.81 0.63
C SER A 46 -1.80 10.39 0.21
N ALA A 47 -2.13 10.19 -1.08
CA ALA A 47 -2.46 8.87 -1.61
C ALA A 47 -1.28 7.88 -1.49
N ARG A 48 -0.04 8.33 -1.73
CA ARG A 48 1.15 7.49 -1.60
C ARG A 48 1.38 7.03 -0.16
N VAL A 49 1.24 7.93 0.82
CA VAL A 49 1.37 7.58 2.24
C VAL A 49 0.33 6.54 2.65
N LYS A 50 -0.93 6.71 2.22
CA LYS A 50 -1.98 5.73 2.48
C LYS A 50 -1.71 4.38 1.80
N ALA A 51 -1.16 4.39 0.59
CA ALA A 51 -0.80 3.17 -0.13
C ALA A 51 0.30 2.38 0.60
N VAL A 52 1.33 3.06 1.10
CA VAL A 52 2.41 2.43 1.91
C VAL A 52 1.82 1.81 3.18
N ASP A 53 1.00 2.56 3.92
CA ASP A 53 0.33 2.05 5.12
C ASP A 53 -0.52 0.80 4.84
N SER A 54 -1.27 0.82 3.73
CA SER A 54 -2.10 -0.30 3.31
C SER A 54 -1.26 -1.52 2.92
N SER A 55 -0.15 -1.31 2.22
CA SER A 55 0.78 -2.38 1.83
C SER A 55 1.43 -3.03 3.05
N ALA A 56 1.87 -2.23 4.03
CA ALA A 56 2.43 -2.72 5.28
C ALA A 56 1.39 -3.54 6.06
N THR A 57 0.18 -2.99 6.21
CA THR A 57 -0.96 -3.68 6.84
C THR A 57 -1.25 -5.03 6.18
N GLN A 58 -1.28 -5.09 4.85
CA GLN A 58 -1.54 -6.34 4.12
C GLN A 58 -0.43 -7.37 4.32
N SER A 59 0.82 -6.92 4.40
CA SER A 59 1.97 -7.78 4.64
C SER A 59 1.87 -8.44 6.02
N VAL A 60 1.60 -7.68 7.08
CA VAL A 60 1.39 -8.28 8.43
C VAL A 60 0.20 -9.23 8.45
N ARG A 61 -0.90 -8.91 7.76
CA ARG A 61 -2.06 -9.81 7.62
C ARG A 61 -1.72 -11.14 6.97
N SER A 62 -0.76 -11.16 6.05
CA SER A 62 -0.29 -12.40 5.43
C SER A 62 0.54 -13.26 6.38
N ALA A 63 1.15 -12.66 7.41
CA ALA A 63 1.92 -13.37 8.43
C ALA A 63 1.03 -14.02 9.50
N ALA A 64 -0.12 -13.42 9.82
CA ALA A 64 -1.09 -13.93 10.80
C ALA A 64 -1.49 -15.41 10.58
N PRO A 65 -1.91 -15.85 9.36
CA PRO A 65 -2.27 -17.25 9.13
C PRO A 65 -1.06 -18.21 9.26
N ALA A 66 0.12 -17.78 8.79
CA ALA A 66 1.34 -18.54 8.93
C ALA A 66 1.71 -18.73 10.41
N PHE A 67 1.65 -17.66 11.19
CA PHE A 67 1.89 -17.69 12.63
C PHE A 67 0.89 -18.62 13.35
N TYR A 68 -0.39 -18.53 13.01
CA TYR A 68 -1.41 -19.42 13.55
C TYR A 68 -1.13 -20.90 13.23
N SER A 69 -0.77 -21.20 11.98
CA SER A 69 -0.43 -22.56 11.55
C SER A 69 0.76 -23.14 12.33
N CYS A 70 1.75 -22.31 12.67
CA CYS A 70 2.88 -22.70 13.51
C CYS A 70 2.42 -23.04 14.94
N LEU A 71 1.49 -22.26 15.52
CA LEU A 71 0.97 -22.50 16.87
C LEU A 71 0.19 -23.82 16.96
N ILE A 72 -0.75 -24.05 16.04
CA ILE A 72 -1.60 -25.26 16.09
C ILE A 72 -0.85 -26.54 15.69
N SER A 73 0.23 -26.43 14.92
CA SER A 73 1.10 -27.57 14.60
C SER A 73 2.04 -27.92 15.75
N GLY A 74 2.12 -27.10 16.80
CA GLY A 74 3.05 -27.27 17.91
C GLY A 74 4.51 -26.99 17.53
N ALA A 75 4.76 -26.31 16.41
CA ALA A 75 6.09 -25.91 16.00
C ALA A 75 6.66 -24.85 16.95
N ALA A 76 7.96 -24.92 17.23
CA ALA A 76 8.64 -23.88 18.00
C ALA A 76 8.66 -22.57 17.19
N ILE A 77 8.06 -21.52 17.75
CA ILE A 77 8.15 -20.17 17.22
C ILE A 77 9.59 -19.69 17.38
N SER A 78 10.20 -19.19 16.29
CA SER A 78 11.62 -18.81 16.27
C SER A 78 11.90 -17.50 17.00
N THR A 79 10.88 -16.65 17.13
CA THR A 79 10.93 -15.36 17.80
C THR A 79 10.32 -15.50 19.19
N ALA A 80 11.06 -15.11 20.22
CA ALA A 80 10.60 -15.23 21.61
C ALA A 80 9.34 -14.40 21.88
N ASP A 81 8.55 -14.84 22.86
CA ASP A 81 7.40 -14.10 23.37
C ASP A 81 7.82 -12.69 23.85
N GLY A 82 7.09 -11.67 23.43
CA GLY A 82 7.39 -10.26 23.70
C GLY A 82 8.57 -9.67 22.91
N ALA A 83 9.16 -10.41 21.96
CA ALA A 83 10.28 -9.91 21.15
C ALA A 83 9.82 -9.28 19.81
N ASN A 84 10.75 -8.59 19.16
CA ASN A 84 10.54 -7.98 17.85
C ASN A 84 11.06 -8.95 16.78
N PRO A 85 10.20 -9.49 15.91
CA PRO A 85 10.66 -10.37 14.86
C PRO A 85 11.49 -9.59 13.83
N THR A 86 12.57 -10.21 13.35
CA THR A 86 13.39 -9.62 12.29
C THR A 86 12.80 -9.99 10.93
N GLU A 87 12.68 -9.02 10.03
CA GLU A 87 12.16 -9.26 8.68
C GLU A 87 12.95 -10.35 7.95
N GLY A 88 12.26 -11.21 7.20
CA GLY A 88 12.86 -12.30 6.45
C GLY A 88 13.35 -13.49 7.28
N THR A 89 13.31 -13.41 8.62
CA THR A 89 13.56 -14.56 9.49
C THR A 89 12.35 -15.48 9.55
N SER A 90 12.59 -16.77 9.80
CA SER A 90 11.51 -17.75 9.89
C SER A 90 10.58 -17.46 11.07
N ILE A 91 9.28 -17.68 10.89
CA ILE A 91 8.27 -17.54 11.94
C ILE A 91 8.37 -18.73 12.91
N CYS A 92 8.44 -19.93 12.35
CA CYS A 92 8.71 -21.18 13.06
C CYS A 92 9.67 -22.03 12.20
N GLY A 93 10.01 -23.25 12.64
CA GLY A 93 10.96 -24.13 11.94
C GLY A 93 10.63 -24.54 10.48
N GLY A 94 9.57 -23.98 9.88
CA GLY A 94 9.19 -24.16 8.48
C GLY A 94 9.76 -23.10 7.53
N SER A 95 9.11 -22.97 6.36
CA SER A 95 9.51 -22.01 5.29
C SER A 95 8.85 -20.64 5.44
N GLU A 96 7.92 -20.51 6.39
CA GLU A 96 7.18 -19.29 6.67
C GLU A 96 8.11 -18.25 7.27
N LYS A 97 8.13 -17.04 6.69
CA LYS A 97 9.01 -15.95 7.10
C LYS A 97 8.21 -14.71 7.45
N TRP A 98 8.76 -13.91 8.37
CA TRP A 98 8.26 -12.58 8.64
C TRP A 98 8.39 -11.70 7.39
N PRO A 99 7.31 -11.05 6.95
CA PRO A 99 7.31 -10.27 5.73
C PRO A 99 8.11 -8.99 5.90
N THR A 100 8.75 -8.54 4.81
CA THR A 100 9.31 -7.20 4.71
C THR A 100 8.18 -6.18 4.58
N LEU A 101 8.21 -5.14 5.39
CA LEU A 101 7.19 -4.10 5.40
C LEU A 101 7.61 -2.91 4.53
N ALA A 102 6.62 -2.24 3.94
CA ALA A 102 6.87 -1.08 3.09
C ALA A 102 7.14 0.19 3.93
N GLY A 103 8.10 1.00 3.50
CA GLY A 103 8.42 2.27 4.16
C GLY A 103 9.07 2.08 5.53
N SER A 104 8.72 2.92 6.50
CA SER A 104 9.26 2.88 7.86
C SER A 104 8.51 1.91 8.79
N TRP A 105 7.63 1.08 8.24
CA TRP A 105 6.89 0.10 9.01
C TRP A 105 7.80 -1.04 9.46
N SER A 106 7.63 -1.50 10.69
CA SER A 106 8.34 -2.65 11.27
C SER A 106 7.43 -3.40 12.23
N ILE A 107 7.64 -4.70 12.38
CA ILE A 107 6.98 -5.49 13.42
C ILE A 107 7.79 -5.31 14.71
N ILE A 108 7.14 -4.85 15.77
CA ILE A 108 7.80 -4.38 16.99
C ILE A 108 7.43 -5.18 18.24
N ASN A 109 6.49 -6.11 18.14
CA ASN A 109 6.20 -7.01 19.25
C ASN A 109 5.33 -8.17 18.76
N ILE A 110 5.60 -9.36 19.26
CA ILE A 110 4.66 -10.48 19.17
C ILE A 110 4.42 -11.03 20.55
N TRP A 111 3.26 -11.63 20.74
CA TRP A 111 2.96 -12.41 21.92
C TRP A 111 2.13 -13.62 21.54
N TYR A 112 2.32 -14.73 22.23
CA TYR A 112 1.56 -15.93 21.97
C TYR A 112 1.43 -16.84 23.18
N ASN A 113 0.34 -17.61 23.19
CA ASN A 113 0.11 -18.69 24.12
C ASN A 113 -0.11 -19.99 23.35
N ALA A 114 0.93 -20.82 23.27
CA ALA A 114 0.89 -22.09 22.55
C ALA A 114 -0.17 -23.06 23.08
N ASN A 115 -0.59 -22.94 24.34
CA ASN A 115 -1.56 -23.86 24.95
C ASN A 115 -3.02 -23.47 24.66
N LYS A 116 -3.27 -22.23 24.24
CA LYS A 116 -4.61 -21.68 24.02
C LYS A 116 -4.83 -21.19 22.58
N GLY A 117 -3.79 -21.20 21.75
CA GLY A 117 -3.83 -20.72 20.37
C GLY A 117 -3.88 -19.19 20.25
N PHE A 118 -3.95 -18.46 21.35
CA PHE A 118 -4.04 -17.00 21.34
C PHE A 118 -2.71 -16.35 20.95
N TYR A 119 -2.78 -15.29 20.15
CA TYR A 119 -1.60 -14.47 19.84
C TYR A 119 -1.96 -13.03 19.49
N TRP A 120 -0.97 -12.14 19.52
CA TRP A 120 -1.04 -10.84 18.84
C TRP A 120 0.30 -10.49 18.18
N ILE A 121 0.23 -9.79 17.06
CA ILE A 121 1.36 -9.28 16.26
C ILE A 121 1.16 -7.77 16.13
N ARG A 122 2.13 -6.98 16.58
CA ARG A 122 2.10 -5.51 16.48
C ARG A 122 3.14 -4.98 15.52
N ALA A 123 2.72 -4.11 14.62
CA ALA A 123 3.57 -3.30 13.76
C ALA A 123 3.42 -1.81 14.04
N TRP A 124 4.48 -1.07 13.75
CA TRP A 124 4.59 0.37 13.99
C TRP A 124 5.28 1.05 12.82
N ASN A 125 4.88 2.28 12.52
CA ASN A 125 5.37 3.05 11.38
C ASN A 125 6.67 3.84 11.63
N GLY A 126 7.38 3.57 12.72
CA GLY A 126 8.68 4.19 13.02
C GLY A 126 8.61 5.64 13.54
N ILE A 127 7.41 6.19 13.72
CA ILE A 127 7.19 7.57 14.17
C ILE A 127 7.09 7.60 15.71
N PRO A 128 7.93 8.40 16.42
CA PRO A 128 8.01 8.39 17.89
C PRO A 128 6.63 8.46 18.57
N MET A 129 6.44 7.63 19.59
CA MET A 129 5.16 7.58 20.31
C MET A 129 4.76 8.97 20.83
N GLY A 130 3.48 9.33 20.68
CA GLY A 130 2.97 10.64 21.08
C GLY A 130 3.15 11.76 20.05
N THR A 131 3.82 11.50 18.92
CA THR A 131 3.90 12.48 17.83
C THR A 131 2.74 12.34 16.83
N PRO A 132 2.25 13.44 16.22
CA PRO A 132 1.23 13.39 15.19
C PRO A 132 1.66 12.50 14.02
N GLY A 133 0.82 11.51 13.69
CA GLY A 133 1.11 10.55 12.63
C GLY A 133 1.75 9.24 13.10
N ALA A 134 1.99 9.04 14.41
CA ALA A 134 2.30 7.72 14.96
C ALA A 134 1.12 6.76 14.74
N LYS A 135 1.40 5.61 14.11
CA LYS A 135 0.40 4.60 13.75
C LYS A 135 0.83 3.23 14.22
N PHE A 136 -0.13 2.49 14.73
CA PHE A 136 0.04 1.11 15.13
C PHE A 136 -0.91 0.22 14.35
N PHE A 137 -0.47 -1.01 14.16
CA PHE A 137 -1.27 -2.05 13.58
C PHE A 137 -1.14 -3.30 14.45
N ASN A 138 -2.26 -3.87 14.89
CA ASN A 138 -2.30 -5.08 15.70
C ASN A 138 -3.09 -6.16 14.95
N CYS A 139 -2.56 -7.37 14.87
CA CYS A 139 -3.28 -8.57 14.44
C CYS A 139 -3.35 -9.56 15.59
N ASP A 140 -4.54 -9.86 16.08
CA ASP A 140 -4.79 -10.77 17.19
C ASP A 140 -5.69 -11.95 16.79
N TYR A 141 -5.46 -13.05 17.50
CA TYR A 141 -6.36 -14.19 17.55
C TYR A 141 -6.77 -14.35 19.02
N ALA A 142 -7.81 -13.64 19.43
CA ALA A 142 -8.52 -13.78 20.71
C ALA A 142 -9.91 -13.10 20.62
N ASP A 143 -10.75 -13.23 21.64
CA ASP A 143 -12.13 -12.74 21.70
C ASP A 143 -12.23 -11.21 21.79
N GLY A 144 -11.99 -10.58 20.65
CA GLY A 144 -12.65 -9.35 20.27
C GLY A 144 -12.18 -8.10 21.00
N SER A 145 -11.15 -7.49 20.44
CA SER A 145 -11.15 -6.04 20.26
C SER A 145 -10.22 -5.71 19.11
N TYR A 146 -10.81 -5.14 18.06
CA TYR A 146 -10.14 -4.41 16.97
C TYR A 146 -9.78 -5.25 15.68
N GLY A 147 -10.75 -5.32 14.73
CA GLY A 147 -10.73 -6.01 13.41
C GLY A 147 -9.89 -5.40 12.25
N ILE A 148 -9.66 -6.06 11.12
CA ILE A 148 -10.56 -6.85 10.25
C ILE A 148 -10.36 -8.37 10.27
N ASP A 149 -11.39 -9.09 9.80
CA ASP A 149 -11.52 -10.54 9.74
C ASP A 149 -10.77 -11.16 8.55
N GLY A 150 -9.91 -12.13 8.83
CA GLY A 150 -9.69 -13.25 7.93
C GLY A 150 -9.99 -14.55 8.68
N ALA A 151 -10.33 -15.60 7.93
CA ALA A 151 -10.63 -16.91 8.48
C ALA A 151 -9.65 -17.97 7.95
N ILE A 152 -9.11 -18.80 8.83
CA ILE A 152 -8.59 -20.12 8.43
C ILE A 152 -9.59 -21.14 8.97
N GLY A 153 -10.26 -21.89 8.09
CA GLY A 153 -11.32 -22.80 8.52
C GLY A 153 -12.51 -22.05 9.12
N ASN A 154 -12.87 -22.39 10.36
CA ASN A 154 -14.01 -21.85 11.10
C ASN A 154 -13.64 -20.75 12.12
N GLU A 155 -12.40 -20.28 12.14
CA GLU A 155 -11.89 -19.37 13.18
C GLU A 155 -11.44 -18.03 12.55
N SER A 156 -11.83 -16.90 13.18
CA SER A 156 -11.57 -15.54 12.70
C SER A 156 -10.41 -14.88 13.45
N PHE A 157 -9.42 -14.33 12.73
CA PHE A 157 -8.38 -13.44 13.29
C PHE A 157 -8.73 -11.97 13.00
N LYS A 158 -8.41 -11.06 13.94
CA LYS A 158 -8.77 -9.64 13.91
C LYS A 158 -7.54 -8.76 13.75
N CYS A 159 -7.57 -7.81 12.80
CA CYS A 159 -6.39 -7.00 12.43
C CYS A 159 -6.66 -5.50 12.29
N THR A 160 -6.48 -4.72 13.36
CA THR A 160 -6.76 -3.27 13.40
C THR A 160 -5.59 -2.36 13.18
N LYS A 161 -5.92 -1.19 12.64
CA LYS A 161 -5.08 -0.01 12.62
C LYS A 161 -5.57 1.02 13.65
N THR A 162 -4.66 1.52 14.47
CA THR A 162 -4.90 2.58 15.45
C THR A 162 -4.01 3.77 15.12
N ASP A 163 -4.62 4.91 14.80
CA ASP A 163 -3.93 6.18 14.56
C ASP A 163 -3.94 6.99 15.88
N GLY A 164 -2.78 7.22 16.49
CA GLY A 164 -2.67 7.90 17.80
C GLY A 164 -2.56 6.95 19.00
N ALA A 165 -2.11 7.51 20.13
CA ALA A 165 -1.55 6.83 21.30
C ALA A 165 -2.47 5.90 22.13
N SER A 166 -3.42 5.17 21.54
CA SER A 166 -4.17 4.13 22.25
C SER A 166 -3.54 2.75 22.05
N VAL A 167 -2.34 2.59 22.62
CA VAL A 167 -1.85 1.30 23.11
C VAL A 167 -1.43 1.47 24.56
N VAL A 168 -2.40 1.86 25.37
CA VAL A 168 -2.41 1.59 26.82
C VAL A 168 -3.76 0.99 27.15
N SER A 169 -3.87 -0.30 26.90
CA SER A 169 -4.70 -1.18 27.72
C SER A 169 -3.73 -2.19 28.32
N SER A 170 -3.30 -1.95 29.55
CA SER A 170 -2.88 -2.94 30.56
C SER A 170 -2.20 -2.23 31.74
N PHE A 171 -3.00 -2.07 32.80
CA PHE A 171 -2.64 -1.85 34.22
C PHE A 171 -1.90 -0.56 34.64
#